data_AF-A9NHE8-F1
#
_entry.id   AF-A9NHE8-F1
#
_cell.length_a   1.000
_cell.length_b   1.000
_cell.length_c   1.000
_cell.angle_alpha   90.00
_cell.angle_beta   90.00
_cell.angle_gamma   90.00
#
_symmetry.space_group_name_H-M   'P 1'
#
loop_
_entity.id
_entity.type
_entity.pdbx_description
1 polymer ?
#
loop_
_entity_poly.entity_id
_entity_poly.type
_entity_poly.pdbx_seq_one_letter_code
_entity_poly.pdbx_strand_id
1 'polypeptide(L)'
;MDQITRRQEIIQDNFFKHLKSKGITMSAYALANDLDRTLLSKWKSGVSNMSPEHIYQAASYFNISVNELYYTKNELLRIGAVEAGFEPQIPQKIKLFLNYKPFLRKPVILIFLFVVISVIVSFVAQIIKLNSDYFMIVVFGMLTVSLYILIRYLKRREQFIINYTDDIYYEAKPLKQVSVKLNIYSRIIMFILMILLLVFCILLFTQLEASIAYIMSLYIVVMLLQMMLLIVSVAHIPFRFKVVRYDNQLDGYDLSLLLLSFSSFQFVYILFTLFATTLNIPILILSCLLYSLNIIDFINISKYYNQYEIIFDAHGKPPQKLYQDK
;
A
#
# COMPACT_ATOMS: atom_id res chain seq x y z
N MET A 1 4.46 27.40 -10.53
CA MET A 1 3.89 27.04 -11.85
C MET A 1 4.48 25.69 -12.21
N ASP A 2 3.63 24.68 -12.36
CA ASP A 2 4.06 23.28 -12.47
C ASP A 2 4.85 23.04 -13.78
N GLN A 3 5.89 22.22 -13.73
CA GLN A 3 6.74 21.96 -14.92
C GLN A 3 5.94 21.33 -16.07
N ILE A 4 4.89 20.57 -15.72
CA ILE A 4 3.97 19.92 -16.67
C ILE A 4 3.14 20.97 -17.43
N THR A 5 2.61 21.98 -16.73
CA THR A 5 1.82 23.07 -17.35
C THR A 5 2.66 23.84 -18.36
N ARG A 6 3.90 24.17 -18.00
CA ARG A 6 4.82 24.90 -18.89
C ARG A 6 5.16 24.13 -20.17
N ARG A 7 5.24 22.79 -20.12
CA ARG A 7 5.57 21.99 -21.32
C ARG A 7 4.40 21.90 -22.29
N GLN A 8 3.17 21.82 -21.78
CA GLN A 8 1.96 21.79 -22.61
C GLN A 8 1.74 23.12 -23.34
N GLU A 9 2.03 24.24 -22.68
CA GLU A 9 2.02 25.57 -23.32
C GLU A 9 2.99 25.63 -24.52
N ILE A 10 4.23 25.15 -24.34
CA ILE A 10 5.24 25.10 -25.42
C ILE A 10 4.76 24.25 -26.61
N ILE A 11 4.18 23.08 -26.33
CA ILE A 11 3.67 22.18 -27.36
C ILE A 11 2.56 22.85 -28.17
N GLN A 12 1.61 23.49 -27.50
CA GLN A 12 0.48 24.16 -28.13
C GLN A 12 0.93 25.38 -28.95
N ASP A 13 1.85 26.18 -28.42
CA ASP A 13 2.42 27.33 -29.14
C ASP A 13 3.15 26.88 -30.41
N ASN A 14 3.97 25.83 -30.31
CA ASN A 14 4.67 25.25 -31.45
C ASN A 14 3.68 24.68 -32.48
N PHE A 15 2.64 23.97 -32.03
CA PHE A 15 1.57 23.46 -32.89
C PHE A 15 0.89 24.57 -33.70
N PHE A 16 0.44 25.65 -33.05
CA PHE A 16 -0.21 26.77 -33.75
C PHE A 16 0.74 27.56 -34.64
N LYS A 17 2.02 27.63 -34.26
CA LYS A 17 3.06 28.21 -35.11
C LYS A 17 3.23 27.42 -36.41
N HIS A 18 3.24 26.08 -36.34
CA HIS A 18 3.34 25.22 -37.52
C HIS A 18 2.08 25.25 -38.40
N LEU A 19 0.89 25.30 -37.81
CA LEU A 19 -0.36 25.54 -38.55
C LEU A 19 -0.27 26.83 -39.37
N LYS A 20 0.15 27.93 -38.72
CA LYS A 20 0.25 29.25 -39.36
C LYS A 20 1.33 29.27 -40.43
N SER A 21 2.52 28.70 -40.17
CA SER A 21 3.64 28.73 -41.12
C SER A 21 3.35 27.92 -42.38
N LYS A 22 2.52 26.88 -42.29
CA LYS A 22 2.11 26.05 -43.43
C LYS A 22 0.82 26.51 -44.11
N GLY A 23 0.20 27.59 -43.63
CA GLY A 23 -1.06 28.10 -44.19
C GLY A 23 -2.25 27.16 -43.96
N ILE A 24 -2.21 26.31 -42.95
CA ILE A 24 -3.25 25.30 -42.68
C ILE A 24 -4.24 25.87 -41.67
N THR A 25 -5.53 25.83 -42.02
CA THR A 25 -6.59 26.26 -41.10
C THR A 25 -6.86 25.18 -40.04
N MET A 26 -7.31 25.60 -38.85
CA MET A 26 -7.69 24.64 -37.79
C MET A 26 -8.77 23.66 -38.27
N SER A 27 -9.70 24.12 -39.11
CA SER A 27 -10.74 23.26 -39.69
C SER A 27 -10.15 22.20 -40.64
N ALA A 28 -9.17 22.58 -41.47
CA ALA A 28 -8.52 21.65 -42.38
C ALA A 28 -7.70 20.58 -41.63
N TYR A 29 -6.99 20.99 -40.57
CA TYR A 29 -6.26 20.04 -39.71
C TYR A 29 -7.20 19.07 -39.00
N ALA A 30 -8.29 19.59 -38.43
CA ALA A 30 -9.28 18.79 -37.70
C ALA A 30 -9.92 17.74 -38.62
N LEU A 31 -10.29 18.13 -39.84
CA LEU A 31 -10.85 17.23 -40.85
C LEU A 31 -9.84 16.15 -41.26
N ALA A 32 -8.58 16.52 -41.47
CA ALA A 32 -7.56 15.58 -41.94
C ALA A 32 -7.13 14.55 -40.89
N ASN A 33 -7.40 14.79 -39.60
CA ASN A 33 -6.99 13.94 -38.49
C ASN A 33 -8.18 13.38 -37.69
N ASP A 34 -9.40 13.51 -38.21
CA ASP A 34 -10.65 13.04 -37.57
C ASP A 34 -10.83 13.56 -36.13
N LEU A 35 -10.62 14.87 -35.94
CA LEU A 35 -10.74 15.53 -34.65
C LEU A 35 -11.93 16.49 -34.60
N ASP A 36 -12.55 16.60 -33.43
CA ASP A 36 -13.55 17.63 -33.18
C ASP A 36 -12.89 19.03 -33.22
N ARG A 37 -13.46 19.93 -34.02
CA ARG A 37 -13.03 21.33 -34.15
C ARG A 37 -13.03 22.07 -32.80
N THR A 38 -13.90 21.68 -31.86
CA THR A 38 -13.92 22.31 -30.54
C THR A 38 -12.68 21.98 -29.72
N LEU A 39 -12.04 20.84 -29.98
CA LEU A 39 -10.82 20.40 -29.29
C LEU A 39 -9.63 21.32 -29.57
N LEU A 40 -9.43 21.70 -30.84
CA LEU A 40 -8.38 22.64 -31.22
C LEU A 40 -8.59 24.03 -30.60
N SER A 41 -9.85 24.46 -30.45
CA SER A 41 -10.17 25.72 -29.80
C SER A 41 -9.81 25.69 -28.30
N LYS A 42 -10.03 24.55 -27.64
CA LYS A 42 -9.66 24.33 -26.24
C LYS A 42 -8.14 24.22 -26.05
N TRP A 43 -7.40 23.68 -27.02
CA TRP A 43 -5.93 23.72 -27.02
C TRP A 43 -5.43 25.16 -27.15
N LYS A 44 -6.04 25.97 -28.02
CA LYS A 44 -5.64 27.37 -28.21
C LYS A 44 -5.87 28.23 -26.97
N SER A 45 -6.90 27.93 -26.19
CA SER A 45 -7.21 28.66 -24.95
C SER A 45 -6.54 28.06 -23.70
N GLY A 46 -5.76 26.99 -23.84
CA GLY A 46 -5.13 26.30 -22.70
C GLY A 46 -6.12 25.56 -21.78
N VAL A 47 -7.38 25.38 -22.21
CA VAL A 47 -8.44 24.70 -21.42
C VAL A 47 -8.25 23.19 -21.42
N SER A 48 -7.63 22.64 -22.46
CA SER A 48 -7.26 21.23 -22.54
C SER A 48 -5.86 21.06 -23.10
N ASN A 49 -5.21 19.96 -22.74
CA ASN A 49 -3.87 19.61 -23.20
C ASN A 49 -3.93 18.69 -24.43
N MET A 50 -2.84 18.67 -25.20
CA MET A 50 -2.68 17.66 -26.25
C MET A 50 -2.24 16.34 -25.61
N SER A 51 -2.92 15.25 -25.95
CA SER A 51 -2.46 13.91 -25.54
C SER A 51 -1.25 13.49 -26.39
N PRO A 52 -0.44 12.51 -25.94
CA PRO A 52 0.69 12.00 -26.71
C PRO A 52 0.31 11.64 -28.15
N GLU A 53 -0.82 10.97 -28.35
CA GLU A 53 -1.33 10.54 -29.66
C GLU A 53 -1.56 11.73 -30.59
N HIS A 54 -2.18 12.81 -30.09
CA HIS A 54 -2.40 14.04 -30.85
C HIS A 54 -1.09 14.73 -31.25
N ILE A 55 -0.06 14.64 -30.41
CA ILE A 55 1.24 15.25 -30.69
C ILE A 55 1.98 14.45 -31.78
N TYR A 56 1.92 13.12 -31.73
CA TYR A 56 2.48 12.26 -32.80
C TYR A 56 1.76 12.48 -34.13
N GLN A 57 0.42 12.57 -34.10
CA GLN A 57 -0.39 12.89 -35.28
C GLN A 57 0.01 14.26 -35.87
N ALA A 58 0.15 15.29 -35.03
CA ALA A 58 0.56 16.61 -35.46
C ALA A 58 1.97 16.62 -36.09
N ALA A 59 2.93 15.92 -35.47
CA ALA A 59 4.29 15.82 -35.99
C ALA A 59 4.32 15.17 -37.37
N SER A 60 3.59 14.06 -37.52
CA SER A 60 3.42 13.34 -38.79
C SER A 60 2.76 14.23 -39.86
N TYR A 61 1.66 14.88 -39.52
CA TYR A 61 0.92 15.75 -40.43
C TYR A 61 1.75 16.96 -40.90
N PHE A 62 2.58 17.53 -40.01
CA PHE A 62 3.49 18.61 -40.37
C PHE A 62 4.81 18.14 -40.95
N ASN A 63 5.07 16.83 -41.09
CA ASN A 63 6.36 16.30 -41.53
C ASN A 63 7.54 16.93 -40.76
N ILE A 64 7.41 16.98 -39.43
CA ILE A 64 8.43 17.46 -38.49
C ILE A 64 8.71 16.38 -37.45
N SER A 65 9.81 16.51 -36.73
CA SER A 65 10.06 15.67 -35.57
C SER A 65 9.13 16.01 -34.40
N VAL A 66 8.87 15.03 -33.53
CA VAL A 66 8.13 15.26 -32.29
C VAL A 66 8.85 16.29 -31.41
N ASN A 67 10.19 16.30 -31.44
CA ASN A 67 11.01 17.27 -30.71
C ASN A 67 10.71 18.71 -31.09
N GLU A 68 10.41 18.98 -32.36
CA GLU A 68 10.05 20.32 -32.84
C GLU A 68 8.73 20.84 -32.24
N LEU A 69 7.86 19.94 -31.77
CA LEU A 69 6.68 20.30 -30.99
C LEU A 69 7.01 20.44 -29.51
N TYR A 70 7.80 19.53 -28.94
CA TYR A 70 8.07 19.50 -27.50
C TYR A 70 9.00 20.61 -27.00
N TYR A 71 9.90 21.12 -27.84
CA TYR A 71 10.99 21.99 -27.42
C TYR A 71 10.95 23.37 -28.07
N THR A 72 11.40 24.38 -27.33
CA THR A 72 11.63 25.73 -27.87
C THR A 72 12.81 25.73 -28.85
N LYS A 73 12.90 26.75 -29.71
CA LYS A 73 14.03 26.88 -30.65
C LYS A 73 15.39 26.89 -29.95
N ASN A 74 15.51 27.47 -28.75
CA ASN A 74 16.75 27.47 -27.98
C ASN A 74 17.07 26.10 -27.39
N GLU A 75 16.06 25.33 -26.97
CA GLU A 75 16.23 23.93 -26.55
C GLU A 75 16.61 23.06 -27.76
N LEU A 76 15.96 23.22 -28.91
CA LEU A 76 16.30 22.53 -30.15
C LEU A 76 17.71 22.85 -30.64
N LEU A 77 18.18 24.10 -30.52
CA LEU A 77 19.56 24.46 -30.85
C LEU A 77 20.57 23.81 -29.89
N ARG A 78 20.21 23.64 -28.61
CA ARG A 78 21.04 22.89 -27.66
C ARG A 78 21.02 21.39 -27.94
N ILE A 79 19.90 20.85 -28.42
CA ILE A 79 19.76 19.45 -28.85
C ILE A 79 20.55 19.22 -30.15
N GLY A 80 20.38 20.09 -31.14
CA GLY A 80 21.04 20.07 -32.46
C GLY A 80 22.54 20.33 -32.42
N ALA A 81 23.03 21.16 -31.50
CA ALA A 81 24.47 21.28 -31.24
C ALA A 81 25.09 20.00 -30.63
N VAL A 82 24.26 19.08 -30.17
CA VAL A 82 24.66 17.78 -29.59
C VAL A 82 24.27 16.62 -30.54
N GLU A 83 23.60 16.87 -31.67
CA GLU A 83 23.02 15.84 -32.57
C GLU A 83 24.04 14.89 -33.23
N ALA A 84 25.34 15.16 -33.16
CA ALA A 84 26.35 14.11 -33.35
C ALA A 84 26.48 13.27 -32.06
N GLY A 85 25.36 12.66 -31.61
CA GLY A 85 25.34 11.76 -30.45
C GLY A 85 24.38 12.12 -29.30
N PHE A 86 23.42 13.04 -29.48
CA PHE A 86 22.47 13.38 -28.42
C PHE A 86 21.42 12.30 -28.22
N GLU A 87 21.57 11.51 -27.15
CA GLU A 87 20.45 10.79 -26.56
C GLU A 87 19.68 11.76 -25.64
N PRO A 88 18.39 12.05 -25.90
CA PRO A 88 17.60 12.91 -25.03
C PRO A 88 17.58 12.32 -23.62
N GLN A 89 18.05 13.09 -22.65
CA GLN A 89 18.00 12.68 -21.25
C GLN A 89 16.54 12.53 -20.83
N ILE A 90 16.12 11.28 -20.62
CA ILE A 90 14.79 10.98 -20.11
C ILE A 90 14.71 11.60 -18.70
N PRO A 91 13.67 12.39 -18.40
CA PRO A 91 13.56 13.00 -17.08
C PRO A 91 13.52 11.90 -16.01
N GLN A 92 14.06 12.22 -14.83
CA GLN A 92 14.11 11.32 -13.69
C GLN A 92 13.01 11.67 -12.68
N LYS A 93 12.43 10.66 -12.06
CA LYS A 93 11.49 10.78 -10.93
C LYS A 93 12.03 10.02 -9.73
N ILE A 94 11.76 10.54 -8.54
CA ILE A 94 11.99 9.80 -7.29
C ILE A 94 10.79 8.90 -7.06
N LYS A 95 10.99 7.59 -7.18
CA LYS A 95 9.99 6.59 -6.81
C LYS A 95 10.27 6.10 -5.39
N LEU A 96 9.28 6.27 -4.52
CA LEU A 96 9.28 5.64 -3.20
C LEU A 96 8.75 4.21 -3.35
N PHE A 97 9.54 3.23 -2.94
CA PHE A 97 9.18 1.82 -3.00
C PHE A 97 9.42 1.16 -1.65
N LEU A 98 8.50 0.30 -1.23
CA LEU A 98 8.62 -0.42 0.04
C LEU A 98 8.98 -1.88 -0.22
N ASN A 99 10.11 -2.33 0.30
CA ASN A 99 10.57 -3.71 0.17
C ASN A 99 9.99 -4.61 1.29
N TYR A 100 8.93 -5.36 0.98
CA TYR A 100 8.32 -6.29 1.94
C TYR A 100 9.07 -7.64 2.07
N LYS A 101 9.99 -7.97 1.15
CA LYS A 101 10.63 -9.31 1.08
C LYS A 101 11.28 -9.77 2.39
N PRO A 102 12.04 -8.94 3.14
CA PRO A 102 12.67 -9.39 4.39
C PRO A 102 11.66 -9.96 5.39
N PHE A 103 10.47 -9.35 5.46
CA PHE A 103 9.40 -9.72 6.37
C PHE A 103 8.62 -10.95 5.87
N LEU A 104 8.36 -11.01 4.56
CA LEU A 104 7.65 -12.12 3.92
C LEU A 104 8.42 -13.45 4.01
N ARG A 105 9.76 -13.40 3.99
CA ARG A 105 10.61 -14.59 4.12
C ARG A 105 10.65 -15.14 5.55
N LYS A 106 10.55 -14.28 6.56
CA LYS A 106 10.68 -14.65 7.97
C LYS A 106 9.51 -14.13 8.81
N PRO A 107 8.26 -14.60 8.55
CA PRO A 107 7.08 -14.12 9.27
C PRO A 107 7.12 -14.40 10.78
N VAL A 108 7.86 -15.43 11.20
CA VAL A 108 8.05 -15.78 12.63
C VAL A 108 8.73 -14.65 13.42
N ILE A 109 9.63 -13.89 12.79
CA ILE A 109 10.28 -12.74 13.46
C ILE A 109 9.25 -11.68 13.83
N LEU A 110 8.29 -11.42 12.95
CA LEU A 110 7.23 -10.45 13.21
C LEU A 110 6.29 -10.94 14.31
N ILE A 111 5.90 -12.22 14.30
CA ILE A 111 5.09 -12.82 15.37
C ILE A 111 5.78 -12.64 16.72
N PHE A 112 7.06 -13.00 16.80
CA PHE A 112 7.83 -12.85 18.04
C PHE A 112 7.92 -11.39 18.50
N LEU A 113 8.18 -10.47 17.58
CA LEU A 113 8.26 -9.04 17.87
C LEU A 113 6.94 -8.49 18.43
N PHE A 114 5.80 -8.88 17.87
CA PHE A 114 4.49 -8.48 18.38
C PHE A 114 4.21 -9.03 19.77
N VAL A 115 4.58 -10.29 20.05
CA VAL A 115 4.45 -10.87 21.39
C VAL A 115 5.31 -10.10 22.38
N VAL A 116 6.58 -9.82 22.07
CA VAL A 116 7.48 -9.07 22.97
C VAL A 116 6.93 -7.68 23.29
N ILE A 117 6.49 -6.94 22.26
CA ILE A 117 5.86 -5.62 22.46
C ILE A 117 4.61 -5.75 23.31
N SER A 118 3.77 -6.75 23.05
CA SER A 118 2.54 -7.00 23.80
C SER A 118 2.82 -7.32 25.27
N VAL A 119 3.90 -8.06 25.57
CA VAL A 119 4.34 -8.34 26.95
C VAL A 119 4.78 -7.06 27.64
N ILE A 120 5.60 -6.22 26.99
CA ILE A 120 6.05 -4.94 27.55
C ILE A 120 4.84 -4.04 27.84
N VAL A 121 3.95 -3.85 26.86
CA VAL A 121 2.76 -3.00 27.03
C VAL A 121 1.83 -3.55 28.11
N SER A 122 1.59 -4.87 28.14
CA SER A 122 0.73 -5.49 29.16
C SER A 122 1.33 -5.42 30.56
N PHE A 123 2.65 -5.58 30.69
CA PHE A 123 3.35 -5.45 31.98
C PHE A 123 3.27 -4.01 32.51
N VAL A 124 3.57 -3.03 31.66
CA VAL A 124 3.46 -1.61 32.00
C VAL A 124 2.01 -1.24 32.33
N ALA A 125 1.03 -1.79 31.60
CA ALA A 125 -0.40 -1.61 31.90
C ALA A 125 -0.75 -2.03 33.34
N GLN A 126 -0.23 -3.18 33.79
CA GLN A 126 -0.47 -3.66 35.15
C GLN A 126 0.17 -2.76 36.21
N ILE A 127 1.39 -2.26 35.97
CA ILE A 127 2.05 -1.32 36.89
C ILE A 127 1.25 -0.01 37.01
N ILE A 128 0.80 0.54 35.88
CA ILE A 128 0.06 1.81 35.89
C ILE A 128 -1.31 1.64 36.58
N LYS A 129 -1.97 0.50 36.36
CA LYS A 129 -3.23 0.18 37.06
C LYS A 129 -3.10 0.32 38.57
N LEU A 130 -1.98 -0.09 39.16
CA LEU A 130 -1.76 0.01 40.61
C LEU A 130 -1.71 1.47 41.11
N ASN A 131 -1.45 2.43 40.24
CA ASN A 131 -1.14 3.81 40.61
C ASN A 131 -2.12 4.85 40.04
N SER A 132 -3.00 4.49 39.09
CA SER A 132 -3.88 5.45 38.42
C SER A 132 -5.11 4.80 37.79
N ASP A 133 -6.28 5.41 37.99
CA ASP A 133 -7.53 5.04 37.33
C ASP A 133 -7.53 5.36 35.81
N TYR A 134 -6.63 6.24 35.36
CA TYR A 134 -6.49 6.61 33.95
C TYR A 134 -5.62 5.63 33.15
N PHE A 135 -5.24 4.48 33.72
CA PHE A 135 -4.35 3.51 33.08
C PHE A 135 -4.84 3.10 31.69
N MET A 136 -6.14 3.01 31.44
CA MET A 136 -6.70 2.65 30.13
C MET A 136 -6.27 3.62 29.02
N ILE A 137 -6.28 4.94 29.27
CA ILE A 137 -5.86 5.95 28.28
C ILE A 137 -4.38 5.77 27.96
N VAL A 138 -3.57 5.52 28.98
CA VAL A 138 -2.14 5.33 28.81
C VAL A 138 -1.84 4.05 28.04
N VAL A 139 -2.57 2.96 28.30
CA VAL A 139 -2.40 1.69 27.56
C VAL A 139 -2.81 1.84 26.10
N PHE A 140 -3.93 2.51 25.80
CA PHE A 140 -4.30 2.82 24.43
C PHE A 140 -3.24 3.68 23.74
N GLY A 141 -2.77 4.74 24.41
CA GLY A 141 -1.69 5.58 23.89
C GLY A 141 -0.42 4.78 23.58
N MET A 142 0.02 3.91 24.49
CA MET A 142 1.20 3.06 24.28
C MET A 142 1.00 2.06 23.15
N LEU A 143 -0.16 1.43 23.05
CA LEU A 143 -0.49 0.51 21.96
C LEU A 143 -0.46 1.24 20.61
N THR A 144 -1.13 2.38 20.51
CA THR A 144 -1.15 3.20 19.27
C THR A 144 0.25 3.67 18.88
N VAL A 145 1.04 4.16 19.83
CA VAL A 145 2.42 4.61 19.56
C VAL A 145 3.30 3.43 19.15
N SER A 146 3.20 2.29 19.82
CA SER A 146 3.97 1.09 19.49
C SER A 146 3.64 0.57 18.10
N LEU A 147 2.34 0.53 17.75
CA LEU A 147 1.89 0.16 16.41
C LEU A 147 2.35 1.17 15.36
N TYR A 148 2.27 2.47 15.64
CA TYR A 148 2.74 3.52 14.73
C TYR A 148 4.25 3.41 14.45
N ILE A 149 5.07 3.25 15.50
CA ILE A 149 6.53 3.10 15.36
C ILE A 149 6.84 1.84 14.57
N LEU A 150 6.16 0.73 14.89
CA LEU A 150 6.37 -0.54 14.21
C LEU A 150 6.01 -0.44 12.73
N ILE A 151 4.82 0.08 12.40
CA ILE A 151 4.39 0.29 11.02
C ILE A 151 5.41 1.18 10.30
N ARG A 152 5.88 2.26 10.92
CA ARG A 152 6.87 3.14 10.30
C ARG A 152 8.22 2.45 10.06
N TYR A 153 8.66 1.61 10.99
CA TYR A 153 9.93 0.88 10.88
C TYR A 153 9.85 -0.25 9.84
N LEU A 154 8.74 -0.99 9.83
CA LEU A 154 8.45 -2.02 8.83
C LEU A 154 8.22 -1.42 7.43
N LYS A 155 7.61 -0.23 7.36
CA LYS A 155 7.32 0.49 6.11
C LYS A 155 8.40 1.49 5.72
N ARG A 156 9.69 1.23 6.03
CA ARG A 156 10.79 2.09 5.57
C ARG A 156 10.87 2.05 4.05
N ARG A 157 10.42 3.14 3.42
CA ARG A 157 10.45 3.29 1.95
C ARG A 157 11.88 3.57 1.49
N GLU A 158 12.35 2.79 0.54
CA GLU A 158 13.56 3.06 -0.21
C GLU A 158 13.23 4.06 -1.33
N GLN A 159 14.17 4.98 -1.60
CA GLN A 159 14.02 5.98 -2.64
C GLN A 159 14.85 5.53 -3.84
N PHE A 160 14.20 5.36 -4.99
CA PHE A 160 14.85 5.05 -6.24
C PHE A 160 14.76 6.25 -7.17
N ILE A 161 15.88 6.64 -7.76
CA ILE A 161 15.89 7.61 -8.86
C ILE A 161 15.77 6.78 -10.15
N ILE A 162 14.62 6.87 -10.80
CA ILE A 162 14.31 6.10 -12.01
C ILE A 162 13.86 7.04 -13.13
N ASN A 163 13.96 6.62 -14.38
CA ASN A 163 13.42 7.42 -15.47
C ASN A 163 11.88 7.48 -15.38
N TYR A 164 11.26 8.50 -15.95
CA TYR A 164 9.80 8.62 -15.95
C TYR A 164 9.10 7.43 -16.59
N THR A 165 9.72 6.83 -17.61
CA THR A 165 9.24 5.66 -18.35
C THR A 165 9.47 4.34 -17.64
N ASP A 166 10.32 4.31 -16.62
CA ASP A 166 10.67 3.10 -15.89
C ASP A 166 9.70 2.88 -14.73
N ASP A 167 9.61 1.63 -14.30
CA ASP A 167 8.77 1.23 -13.19
C ASP A 167 9.39 0.18 -12.27
N ILE A 168 8.89 0.13 -11.03
CA ILE A 168 9.25 -0.89 -10.03
C ILE A 168 7.95 -1.50 -9.49
N TYR A 169 7.80 -2.81 -9.62
CA TYR A 169 6.60 -3.52 -9.17
C TYR A 169 6.91 -4.93 -8.68
N TYR A 170 5.89 -5.59 -8.12
CA TYR A 170 5.93 -6.97 -7.67
C TYR A 170 5.40 -7.91 -8.75
N GLU A 171 6.16 -8.93 -9.13
CA GLU A 171 5.76 -9.93 -10.13
C GLU A 171 5.90 -11.35 -9.62
N ALA A 172 4.85 -12.17 -9.77
CA ALA A 172 4.89 -13.58 -9.40
C ALA A 172 4.90 -14.49 -10.63
N LYS A 173 5.69 -15.56 -10.58
CA LYS A 173 5.70 -16.58 -11.65
C LYS A 173 4.34 -17.30 -11.71
N PRO A 174 3.78 -17.57 -12.89
CA PRO A 174 2.42 -18.13 -13.05
C PRO A 174 2.24 -19.58 -12.58
N LEU A 175 3.31 -20.23 -12.08
CA LEU A 175 3.39 -21.69 -11.95
C LEU A 175 2.76 -22.29 -10.69
N LYS A 176 2.30 -21.49 -9.70
CA LYS A 176 1.71 -22.06 -8.48
C LYS A 176 0.62 -21.18 -7.90
N GLN A 177 -0.63 -21.45 -8.30
CA GLN A 177 -1.81 -20.88 -7.65
C GLN A 177 -1.90 -21.40 -6.21
N VAL A 178 -1.37 -20.64 -5.26
CA VAL A 178 -1.69 -20.86 -3.84
C VAL A 178 -3.07 -20.25 -3.63
N SER A 179 -4.08 -21.09 -3.42
CA SER A 179 -5.45 -20.62 -3.22
C SER A 179 -5.58 -19.93 -1.86
N VAL A 180 -5.92 -18.64 -1.87
CA VAL A 180 -6.17 -17.84 -0.64
C VAL A 180 -7.56 -18.13 -0.05
N LYS A 181 -8.30 -19.11 -0.58
CA LYS A 181 -9.63 -19.51 -0.09
C LYS A 181 -9.60 -19.98 1.36
N LEU A 182 -8.53 -20.68 1.76
CA LEU A 182 -8.36 -21.17 3.13
C LEU A 182 -8.28 -20.03 4.15
N ASN A 183 -7.67 -18.90 3.77
CA ASN A 183 -7.59 -17.70 4.60
C ASN A 183 -8.97 -17.08 4.84
N ILE A 184 -9.83 -17.04 3.82
CA ILE A 184 -11.22 -16.55 3.96
C ILE A 184 -11.98 -17.39 4.99
N TYR A 185 -11.94 -18.72 4.87
CA TYR A 185 -12.57 -19.61 5.84
C TYR A 185 -12.00 -19.43 7.24
N SER A 186 -10.67 -19.29 7.37
CA SER A 186 -10.04 -19.03 8.67
C SER A 186 -10.55 -17.73 9.30
N ARG A 187 -10.77 -16.68 8.51
CA ARG A 187 -11.31 -15.40 9.00
C ARG A 187 -12.77 -15.47 9.42
N ILE A 188 -13.58 -16.23 8.70
CA ILE A 188 -14.97 -16.50 9.12
C ILE A 188 -14.97 -17.24 10.46
N ILE A 189 -14.13 -18.28 10.60
CA ILE A 189 -14.01 -19.02 11.87
C ILE A 189 -13.53 -18.10 12.99
N MET A 190 -12.51 -17.26 12.75
CA MET A 190 -12.03 -16.27 13.72
C MET A 190 -13.15 -15.30 14.12
N PHE A 191 -13.98 -14.85 13.18
CA PHE A 191 -15.11 -13.97 13.47
C PHE A 191 -16.14 -14.64 14.39
N ILE A 192 -16.49 -15.90 14.11
CA ILE A 192 -17.40 -16.69 14.94
C ILE A 192 -16.81 -16.88 16.35
N LEU A 193 -15.51 -17.20 16.46
CA LEU A 193 -14.82 -17.33 17.74
C LEU A 193 -14.82 -16.02 18.53
N MET A 194 -14.65 -14.87 17.87
CA MET A 194 -14.72 -13.56 18.52
C MET A 194 -16.12 -13.22 19.03
N ILE A 195 -17.18 -13.59 18.30
CA ILE A 195 -18.56 -13.46 18.79
C ILE A 195 -18.76 -14.33 20.03
N LEU A 196 -18.34 -15.59 19.98
CA LEU A 196 -18.46 -16.51 21.12
C LEU A 196 -17.71 -15.95 22.35
N LEU A 197 -16.49 -15.47 22.14
CA LEU A 197 -15.66 -14.84 23.16
C LEU A 197 -16.32 -13.59 23.75
N LEU A 198 -16.95 -12.75 22.93
CA LEU A 198 -17.72 -11.59 23.38
C LEU A 198 -18.89 -11.99 24.26
N VAL A 199 -19.65 -13.01 23.88
CA VAL A 199 -20.76 -13.54 24.69
C VAL A 199 -20.25 -14.02 26.05
N PHE A 200 -19.16 -14.79 26.10
CA PHE A 200 -18.55 -15.21 27.37
C PHE A 200 -18.09 -14.03 28.22
N CYS A 201 -17.45 -13.02 27.61
CA CYS A 201 -17.02 -11.82 28.34
C CYS A 201 -18.21 -11.08 28.95
N ILE A 202 -19.31 -10.92 28.22
CA ILE A 202 -20.53 -10.24 28.70
C ILE A 202 -21.20 -11.04 29.83
N LEU A 203 -21.32 -12.36 29.69
CA LEU A 203 -21.93 -13.22 30.70
C LEU A 203 -21.15 -13.18 32.03
N LEU A 204 -19.82 -13.14 31.96
CA LEU A 204 -18.96 -13.05 33.13
C LEU A 204 -18.94 -11.63 33.72
N PHE A 205 -19.17 -10.60 32.91
CA PHE A 205 -19.03 -9.19 33.32
C PHE A 205 -19.85 -8.82 34.55
N THR A 206 -21.04 -9.38 34.71
CA THR A 206 -21.94 -9.11 35.84
C THR A 206 -21.49 -9.74 37.17
N GLN A 207 -20.53 -10.67 37.12
CA GLN A 207 -20.03 -11.42 38.26
C GLN A 207 -18.65 -10.94 38.73
N LEU A 208 -18.06 -9.94 38.04
CA LEU A 208 -16.71 -9.46 38.32
C LEU A 208 -16.70 -8.37 39.38
N GLU A 209 -15.67 -8.39 40.23
CA GLU A 209 -15.33 -7.23 41.06
C GLU A 209 -14.99 -6.02 40.18
N ALA A 210 -15.26 -4.81 40.66
CA ALA A 210 -15.07 -3.58 39.91
C ALA A 210 -13.65 -3.45 39.31
N SER A 211 -12.62 -3.84 40.06
CA SER A 211 -11.22 -3.77 39.60
C SER A 211 -10.88 -4.74 38.45
N ILE A 212 -11.60 -5.86 38.34
CA ILE A 212 -11.46 -6.85 37.27
C ILE A 212 -12.37 -6.46 36.08
N ALA A 213 -13.53 -5.87 36.36
CA ALA A 213 -14.43 -5.34 35.34
C ALA A 213 -13.76 -4.26 34.47
N TYR A 214 -12.97 -3.36 35.06
CA TYR A 214 -12.18 -2.39 34.30
C TYR A 214 -11.16 -3.05 33.37
N ILE A 215 -10.46 -4.07 33.86
CA ILE A 215 -9.52 -4.85 33.05
C ILE A 215 -10.24 -5.52 31.87
N MET A 216 -11.38 -6.15 32.13
CA MET A 216 -12.17 -6.85 31.11
C MET A 216 -12.77 -5.88 30.09
N SER A 217 -13.10 -4.65 30.49
CA SER A 217 -13.56 -3.63 29.54
C SER A 217 -12.49 -3.28 28.51
N LEU A 218 -11.22 -3.15 28.91
CA LEU A 218 -10.11 -2.92 27.96
C LEU A 218 -9.97 -4.08 26.97
N TYR A 219 -10.05 -5.31 27.48
CA TYR A 219 -10.03 -6.51 26.64
C TYR A 219 -11.18 -6.52 25.61
N ILE A 220 -12.40 -6.17 26.03
CA ILE A 220 -13.57 -6.09 25.15
C ILE A 220 -13.38 -5.01 24.07
N VAL A 221 -12.87 -3.83 24.42
CA VAL A 221 -12.65 -2.75 23.43
C VAL A 221 -11.62 -3.16 22.38
N VAL A 222 -10.50 -3.76 22.79
CA VAL A 222 -9.47 -4.28 21.87
C VAL A 222 -10.05 -5.35 20.95
N MET A 223 -10.87 -6.25 21.49
CA MET A 223 -11.54 -7.29 20.72
C MET A 223 -12.53 -6.69 19.70
N LEU A 224 -13.29 -5.65 20.06
CA LEU A 224 -14.18 -4.96 19.11
C LEU A 224 -13.39 -4.31 17.97
N LEU A 225 -12.26 -3.66 18.26
CA LEU A 225 -11.37 -3.11 17.23
C LEU A 225 -10.84 -4.21 16.31
N GLN A 226 -10.45 -5.35 16.88
CA GLN A 226 -10.01 -6.50 16.08
C GLN A 226 -11.15 -7.06 15.21
N MET A 227 -12.40 -7.09 15.69
CA MET A 227 -13.55 -7.52 14.87
C MET A 227 -13.76 -6.58 13.69
N MET A 228 -13.66 -5.27 13.89
CA MET A 228 -13.75 -4.28 12.80
C MET A 228 -12.64 -4.51 11.77
N LEU A 229 -11.39 -4.71 12.22
CA LEU A 229 -10.27 -5.04 11.34
C LEU A 229 -10.52 -6.33 10.57
N LEU A 230 -11.09 -7.35 11.22
CA LEU A 230 -11.36 -8.64 10.59
C LEU A 230 -12.37 -8.49 9.44
N ILE A 231 -13.44 -7.72 9.63
CA ILE A 231 -14.43 -7.41 8.59
C ILE A 231 -13.75 -6.70 7.40
N VAL A 232 -12.99 -5.63 7.66
CA VAL A 232 -12.29 -4.87 6.61
C VAL A 232 -11.28 -5.76 5.88
N SER A 233 -10.61 -6.65 6.61
CA SER A 233 -9.61 -7.55 6.06
C SER A 233 -10.18 -8.56 5.06
N VAL A 234 -11.43 -9.00 5.23
CA VAL A 234 -12.09 -9.92 4.29
C VAL A 234 -12.28 -9.25 2.94
N ALA A 235 -12.63 -7.96 2.90
CA ALA A 235 -12.80 -7.21 1.66
C ALA A 235 -11.48 -6.99 0.89
N HIS A 236 -10.35 -6.95 1.61
CA HIS A 236 -9.03 -6.64 1.04
C HIS A 236 -8.14 -7.88 0.84
N ILE A 237 -8.65 -9.09 1.12
CA ILE A 237 -7.96 -10.32 0.72
C ILE A 237 -7.97 -10.42 -0.80
N PRO A 238 -6.83 -10.80 -1.41
CA PRO A 238 -6.80 -11.07 -2.83
C PRO A 238 -7.62 -12.33 -3.18
N PHE A 239 -8.87 -12.13 -3.61
CA PHE A 239 -9.75 -13.21 -4.10
C PHE A 239 -9.23 -13.89 -5.38
N ARG A 240 -8.44 -13.16 -6.17
CA ARG A 240 -7.83 -13.65 -7.41
C ARG A 240 -6.33 -13.38 -7.39
N PHE A 241 -5.58 -14.38 -7.87
CA PHE A 241 -4.16 -14.22 -8.13
C PHE A 241 -3.95 -13.14 -9.21
N LYS A 242 -2.99 -12.24 -8.98
CA LYS A 242 -2.56 -11.23 -9.94
C LYS A 242 -1.09 -11.50 -10.23
N VAL A 243 -0.71 -11.50 -11.50
CA VAL A 243 0.70 -11.70 -11.89
C VAL A 243 1.54 -10.50 -11.44
N VAL A 244 1.01 -9.30 -11.63
CA VAL A 244 1.66 -8.03 -11.26
C VAL A 244 0.89 -7.33 -10.14
N ARG A 245 1.62 -6.77 -9.17
CA ARG A 245 1.11 -5.92 -8.08
C ARG A 245 1.98 -4.70 -7.85
N TYR A 246 1.34 -3.61 -7.43
CA TYR A 246 2.01 -2.41 -6.96
C TYR A 246 1.98 -2.34 -5.41
N ASP A 247 2.83 -1.51 -4.82
CA ASP A 247 2.95 -1.37 -3.36
C ASP A 247 1.63 -1.09 -2.65
N ASN A 248 0.80 -0.23 -3.25
CA ASN A 248 -0.53 0.12 -2.77
C ASN A 248 -1.58 -1.01 -2.93
N GLN A 249 -1.20 -2.16 -3.47
CA GLN A 249 -2.07 -3.33 -3.64
C GLN A 249 -1.71 -4.47 -2.67
N LEU A 250 -0.87 -4.18 -1.67
CA LEU A 250 -0.48 -5.08 -0.59
C LEU A 250 -1.25 -4.82 0.72
N ASP A 251 -2.33 -4.03 0.68
CA ASP A 251 -3.16 -3.69 1.85
C ASP A 251 -3.67 -4.92 2.62
N GLY A 252 -3.94 -6.03 1.92
CA GLY A 252 -4.33 -7.28 2.55
C GLY A 252 -3.24 -7.85 3.47
N TYR A 253 -1.96 -7.65 3.15
CA TYR A 253 -0.84 -8.01 4.03
C TYR A 253 -0.81 -7.11 5.27
N ASP A 254 -0.91 -5.79 5.07
CA ASP A 254 -0.92 -4.80 6.14
C ASP A 254 -2.05 -5.04 7.15
N LEU A 255 -3.25 -5.36 6.68
CA LEU A 255 -4.39 -5.69 7.54
C LEU A 255 -4.16 -6.98 8.33
N SER A 256 -3.49 -7.97 7.72
CA SER A 256 -3.14 -9.23 8.40
C SER A 256 -2.09 -9.01 9.49
N LEU A 257 -1.16 -8.09 9.25
CA LEU A 257 -0.15 -7.67 10.22
C LEU A 257 -0.78 -6.94 11.41
N LEU A 258 -1.75 -6.05 11.17
CA LEU A 258 -2.53 -5.41 12.21
C LEU A 258 -3.38 -6.42 13.01
N LEU A 259 -4.06 -7.35 12.33
CA LEU A 259 -4.82 -8.40 13.01
C LEU A 259 -3.95 -9.24 13.95
N LEU A 260 -2.77 -9.64 13.48
CA LEU A 260 -1.79 -10.35 14.30
C LEU A 260 -1.36 -9.51 15.51
N SER A 261 -1.14 -8.21 15.34
CA SER A 261 -0.72 -7.33 16.43
C SER A 261 -1.78 -7.21 17.53
N PHE A 262 -3.03 -6.98 17.14
CA PHE A 262 -4.15 -6.89 18.09
C PHE A 262 -4.40 -8.23 18.77
N SER A 263 -4.36 -9.34 18.01
CA SER A 263 -4.52 -10.68 18.57
C SER A 263 -3.40 -11.05 19.55
N SER A 264 -2.15 -10.63 19.27
CA SER A 264 -1.01 -10.84 20.17
C SER A 264 -1.21 -10.06 21.47
N PHE A 265 -1.65 -8.80 21.37
CA PHE A 265 -1.94 -7.99 22.54
C PHE A 265 -3.07 -8.60 23.37
N GLN A 266 -4.18 -8.97 22.75
CA GLN A 266 -5.32 -9.60 23.41
C GLN A 266 -4.91 -10.90 24.13
N PHE A 267 -4.14 -11.76 23.47
CA PHE A 267 -3.65 -13.02 24.05
C PHE A 267 -2.71 -12.80 25.24
N VAL A 268 -1.74 -11.91 25.11
CA VAL A 268 -0.80 -11.62 26.20
C VAL A 268 -1.52 -10.92 27.36
N TYR A 269 -2.38 -9.96 27.06
CA TYR A 269 -3.14 -9.24 28.07
C TYR A 269 -4.01 -10.18 28.90
N ILE A 270 -4.73 -11.13 28.25
CA ILE A 270 -5.56 -12.08 29.00
C ILE A 270 -4.70 -12.99 29.89
N LEU A 271 -3.52 -13.43 29.43
CA LEU A 271 -2.60 -14.24 30.24
C LEU A 271 -2.19 -13.52 31.53
N PHE A 272 -1.82 -12.24 31.45
CA PHE A 272 -1.47 -11.44 32.63
C PHE A 272 -2.65 -11.26 33.59
N THR A 273 -3.87 -11.12 33.06
CA THR A 273 -5.07 -10.94 33.90
C THR A 273 -5.57 -12.23 34.52
N LEU A 274 -5.35 -13.38 33.87
CA LEU A 274 -5.67 -14.71 34.37
C LEU A 274 -4.78 -15.16 35.53
N PHE A 275 -3.50 -14.80 35.51
CA PHE A 275 -2.62 -15.02 36.64
C PHE A 275 -3.14 -14.37 37.93
N ALA A 276 -3.97 -13.33 37.81
CA ALA A 276 -4.59 -12.65 38.94
C ALA A 276 -5.95 -13.25 39.37
N THR A 277 -6.63 -14.06 38.53
CA THR A 277 -8.01 -14.52 38.80
C THR A 277 -8.29 -15.90 38.19
N THR A 278 -8.75 -16.88 38.99
CA THR A 278 -9.05 -18.26 38.57
C THR A 278 -10.27 -18.42 37.65
N LEU A 279 -11.05 -17.36 37.43
CA LEU A 279 -12.39 -17.41 36.81
C LEU A 279 -12.44 -17.42 35.27
N ASN A 280 -11.31 -17.33 34.56
CA ASN A 280 -11.31 -17.00 33.12
C ASN A 280 -10.79 -18.10 32.16
N ILE A 281 -10.75 -19.37 32.57
CA ILE A 281 -10.19 -20.47 31.75
C ILE A 281 -10.84 -20.59 30.35
N PRO A 282 -12.17 -20.50 30.18
CA PRO A 282 -12.78 -20.56 28.84
C PRO A 282 -12.35 -19.40 27.92
N ILE A 283 -12.21 -18.19 28.47
CA ILE A 283 -11.72 -17.01 27.74
C ILE A 283 -10.28 -17.24 27.29
N LEU A 284 -9.44 -17.84 28.14
CA LEU A 284 -8.07 -18.21 27.78
C LEU A 284 -8.04 -19.16 26.59
N ILE A 285 -8.80 -20.26 26.67
CA ILE A 285 -8.82 -21.30 25.63
C ILE A 285 -9.24 -20.69 24.29
N LEU A 286 -10.32 -19.90 24.28
CA LEU A 286 -10.79 -19.21 23.08
C LEU A 286 -9.77 -18.19 22.56
N SER A 287 -9.08 -17.47 23.45
CA SER A 287 -8.00 -16.53 23.06
C SER A 287 -6.80 -17.26 22.44
N CYS A 288 -6.39 -18.41 23.00
CA CYS A 288 -5.33 -19.26 22.46
C CYS A 288 -5.69 -19.75 21.05
N LEU A 289 -6.93 -20.23 20.87
CA LEU A 289 -7.42 -20.69 19.57
C LEU A 289 -7.45 -19.56 18.55
N LEU A 290 -7.99 -18.39 18.91
CA LEU A 290 -8.04 -17.21 18.06
C LEU A 290 -6.64 -16.75 17.66
N TYR A 291 -5.71 -16.70 18.61
CA TYR A 291 -4.33 -16.31 18.34
C TYR A 291 -3.60 -17.30 17.43
N SER A 292 -3.79 -18.60 17.67
CA SER A 292 -3.21 -19.65 16.82
C SER A 292 -3.73 -19.58 15.38
N LEU A 293 -5.03 -19.33 15.20
CA LEU A 293 -5.61 -19.12 13.87
C LEU A 293 -5.06 -17.87 13.18
N ASN A 294 -4.89 -16.75 13.90
CA ASN A 294 -4.27 -15.54 13.35
C ASN A 294 -2.81 -15.78 12.92
N ILE A 295 -2.04 -16.55 13.70
CA ILE A 295 -0.67 -16.95 13.31
C ILE A 295 -0.69 -17.75 12.00
N ILE A 296 -1.57 -18.76 11.91
CA ILE A 296 -1.68 -19.61 10.72
C ILE A 296 -2.11 -18.78 9.50
N ASP A 297 -3.11 -17.91 9.64
CA ASP A 297 -3.57 -16.98 8.59
C ASP A 297 -2.41 -16.09 8.12
N PHE A 298 -1.70 -15.46 9.06
CA PHE A 298 -0.58 -14.57 8.77
C PHE A 298 0.59 -15.28 8.05
N ILE A 299 0.95 -16.50 8.47
CA ILE A 299 1.98 -17.30 7.80
C ILE A 299 1.55 -17.64 6.37
N ASN A 300 0.29 -18.01 6.17
CA ASN A 300 -0.22 -18.35 4.84
C ASN A 300 -0.24 -17.14 3.90
N ILE A 301 -0.66 -15.97 4.41
CA ILE A 301 -0.63 -14.72 3.64
C ILE A 301 0.80 -14.28 3.34
N SER A 302 1.70 -14.42 4.30
CA SER A 302 3.13 -14.14 4.08
C SER A 302 3.71 -15.04 2.99
N LYS A 303 3.38 -16.34 3.00
CA LYS A 303 3.77 -17.28 1.93
C LYS A 303 3.21 -16.88 0.57
N TYR A 304 1.95 -16.45 0.51
CA TYR A 304 1.32 -15.97 -0.72
C TYR A 304 2.06 -14.76 -1.29
N TYR A 305 2.28 -13.72 -0.48
CA TYR A 305 2.97 -12.51 -0.95
C TYR A 305 4.48 -12.74 -1.18
N ASN A 306 5.10 -13.72 -0.53
CA ASN A 306 6.51 -14.07 -0.78
C ASN A 306 6.75 -14.63 -2.20
N GLN A 307 5.70 -15.05 -2.92
CA GLN A 307 5.82 -15.51 -4.31
C GLN A 307 6.17 -14.40 -5.29
N TYR A 308 5.93 -13.14 -4.91
CA TYR A 308 6.20 -12.00 -5.77
C TYR A 308 7.66 -11.57 -5.63
N GLU A 309 8.37 -11.51 -6.74
CA GLU A 309 9.70 -10.94 -6.89
C GLU A 309 9.59 -9.45 -7.21
N ILE A 310 10.60 -8.67 -6.83
CA ILE A 310 10.61 -7.23 -7.09
C ILE A 310 11.32 -7.00 -8.42
N ILE A 311 10.61 -6.44 -9.38
CA ILE A 311 11.07 -6.24 -10.75
C ILE A 311 11.25 -4.75 -11.01
N PHE A 312 12.38 -4.42 -11.61
CA PHE A 312 12.64 -3.14 -12.25
C PHE A 312 12.45 -3.31 -13.75
N ASP A 313 11.47 -2.59 -14.29
CA ASP A 313 11.15 -2.56 -15.70
C ASP A 313 11.64 -1.25 -16.29
N ALA A 314 12.75 -1.32 -17.03
CA ALA A 314 13.35 -0.17 -17.68
C ALA A 314 12.91 -0.13 -19.13
N HIS A 315 12.43 1.03 -19.59
CA HIS A 315 11.90 1.16 -20.94
C HIS A 315 12.93 0.75 -21.99
N GLY A 316 12.56 -0.17 -22.87
CA GLY A 316 13.44 -0.68 -23.93
C GLY A 316 14.46 -1.73 -23.48
N LYS A 317 14.42 -2.18 -22.22
CA LYS A 317 15.22 -3.29 -21.69
C LYS A 317 14.30 -4.38 -21.14
N PRO A 318 14.73 -5.65 -21.14
CA PRO A 318 13.95 -6.71 -20.52
C PRO A 318 13.84 -6.46 -19.00
N PRO A 319 12.70 -6.77 -18.37
CA PRO A 319 12.51 -6.59 -16.93
C PRO A 319 13.55 -7.39 -16.13
N GLN A 320 14.10 -6.77 -15.08
CA GLN A 320 15.15 -7.37 -14.26
C GLN A 320 14.75 -7.42 -12.79
N LYS A 321 15.20 -8.46 -12.07
CA LYS A 321 15.03 -8.51 -10.62
C LYS A 321 15.85 -7.40 -9.96
N LEU A 322 15.19 -6.57 -9.16
CA LEU A 322 15.84 -5.47 -8.44
C LEU A 322 16.75 -5.99 -7.32
N TYR A 323 16.36 -7.09 -6.68
CA TYR A 323 17.16 -7.78 -5.67
C TYR A 323 17.44 -9.20 -6.13
N GLN A 324 18.71 -9.61 -6.11
CA GLN A 324 19.09 -11.00 -6.30
C GLN A 324 18.85 -11.79 -5.02
N ASP A 325 18.36 -13.02 -5.15
CA ASP A 325 18.17 -13.93 -4.03
C ASP A 325 19.54 -14.28 -3.42
N LYS A 326 19.92 -13.57 -2.35
CA LYS A 326 21.00 -13.98 -1.45
C LYS A 326 20.54 -15.06 -0.48
#